data_AF-A0A957J625-F1
#
_entry.id   AF-A0A957J625-F1
#
_cell.length_a   1.000
_cell.length_b   1.000
_cell.length_c   1.000
_cell.angle_alpha   90.00
_cell.angle_beta   90.00
_cell.angle_gamma   90.00
#
_symmetry.space_group_name_H-M   'P 1'
#
loop_
_entity.id
_entity.type
_entity.pdbx_description
1 polymer ?
#
loop_
_entity_poly.entity_id
_entity_poly.type
_entity_poly.pdbx_seq_one_letter_code
_entity_poly.pdbx_strand_id
1 'polypeptide(L)'
;MSTANYNIGETFAAQFAWRLPDGDYLRAVFEAEILDLVPPAEKYVVRLNKLIAGRQEDENGRLRPTETFTKEYWALVGKLIGRKITVAYEIDDGRALHMRLETLTGEHNYFYRYSMAEDTAKKIREKWEQIPKGNELSPQSEEEEK
;
A
#
# COMPACT_ATOMS: atom_id res chain seq x y z
N MET A 1 17.30 -4.54 -8.34
CA MET A 1 15.86 -4.50 -8.63
C MET A 1 15.22 -5.51 -7.72
N SER A 2 14.26 -5.07 -6.93
CA SER A 2 13.48 -5.95 -6.06
C SER A 2 12.41 -6.62 -6.91
N THR A 3 12.22 -7.93 -6.74
CA THR A 3 11.15 -8.67 -7.44
C THR A 3 9.96 -8.87 -6.52
N ALA A 4 8.75 -8.80 -7.08
CA ALA A 4 7.55 -9.18 -6.36
C ALA A 4 7.58 -10.70 -6.05
N ASN A 5 7.44 -11.07 -4.78
CA ASN A 5 7.37 -12.45 -4.32
C ASN A 5 5.93 -13.00 -4.28
N TYR A 6 4.93 -12.12 -4.42
CA TYR A 6 3.51 -12.46 -4.33
C TYR A 6 2.71 -11.81 -5.47
N ASN A 7 1.59 -12.44 -5.82
CA ASN A 7 0.68 -12.04 -6.89
C ASN A 7 -0.59 -11.35 -6.34
N ILE A 8 -1.35 -10.73 -7.24
CA ILE A 8 -2.65 -10.14 -6.93
C ILE A 8 -3.59 -11.21 -6.35
N GLY A 9 -4.27 -10.88 -5.25
CA GLY A 9 -5.16 -11.77 -4.50
C GLY A 9 -4.46 -12.60 -3.42
N GLU A 10 -3.12 -12.69 -3.43
CA GLU A 10 -2.37 -13.35 -2.36
C GLU A 10 -2.26 -12.45 -1.12
N THR A 11 -2.01 -13.09 0.02
CA THR A 11 -1.83 -12.40 1.30
C THR A 11 -0.48 -12.68 1.93
N PHE A 12 0.04 -11.72 2.68
CA PHE A 12 1.26 -11.88 3.47
C PHE A 12 1.18 -11.11 4.79
N ALA A 13 2.05 -11.45 5.75
CA ALA A 13 2.13 -10.77 7.03
C ALA A 13 3.02 -9.53 6.94
N ALA A 14 2.42 -8.34 6.90
CA ALA A 14 3.12 -7.07 6.85
C ALA A 14 3.38 -6.54 8.26
N GLN A 15 4.64 -6.24 8.58
CA GLN A 15 5.04 -5.71 9.89
C GLN A 15 5.27 -4.21 9.82
N PHE A 16 4.67 -3.46 10.76
CA PHE A 16 4.84 -2.01 10.88
C PHE A 16 5.28 -1.66 12.29
N ALA A 17 6.12 -0.63 12.40
CA ALA A 17 6.60 -0.10 13.66
C ALA A 17 6.43 1.43 13.72
N TRP A 18 5.98 1.96 14.86
CA TRP A 18 5.89 3.39 15.14
C TRP A 18 6.64 3.69 16.42
N ARG A 19 7.34 4.83 16.45
CA ARG A 19 7.89 5.37 17.68
C ARG A 19 6.89 6.33 18.30
N LEU A 20 6.54 6.10 19.56
CA LEU A 20 5.63 6.91 20.35
C LEU A 20 6.34 8.13 20.95
N PRO A 21 5.61 9.18 21.37
CA PRO A 21 6.22 10.38 21.95
C PRO A 21 6.98 10.14 23.27
N ASP A 22 6.59 9.11 24.03
CA ASP A 22 7.26 8.68 25.27
C ASP A 22 8.53 7.85 25.01
N GLY A 23 8.86 7.59 23.74
CA GLY A 23 10.04 6.84 23.32
C GLY A 23 9.79 5.35 23.09
N ASP A 24 8.63 4.83 23.49
CA ASP A 24 8.25 3.44 23.25
C ASP A 24 8.06 3.15 21.75
N TYR A 25 8.11 1.87 21.38
CA TYR A 25 7.81 1.39 20.03
C TYR A 25 6.54 0.56 20.03
N LEU A 26 5.62 0.92 19.14
CA LEU A 26 4.44 0.11 18.81
C LEU A 26 4.78 -0.72 17.58
N ARG A 27 4.66 -2.05 17.66
CA ARG A 27 4.81 -2.96 16.50
C ARG A 27 3.52 -3.71 16.25
N ALA A 28 3.01 -3.63 15.02
CA ALA A 28 1.79 -4.32 14.60
C ALA A 28 2.07 -5.17 13.37
N VAL A 29 1.42 -6.33 13.31
CA VAL A 29 1.46 -7.25 12.17
C VAL A 29 0.06 -7.33 11.58
N PHE A 30 -0.08 -7.02 10.31
CA PHE A 30 -1.34 -7.11 9.58
C PHE A 30 -1.29 -8.22 8.54
N GLU A 31 -2.42 -8.86 8.30
CA GLU A 31 -2.63 -9.61 7.06
C GLU A 31 -2.87 -8.59 5.94
N ALA A 32 -1.95 -8.53 4.99
CA ALA A 32 -2.03 -7.64 3.84
C ALA A 32 -2.39 -8.45 2.59
N GLU A 33 -3.47 -8.07 1.91
CA GLU A 33 -3.89 -8.64 0.62
C GLU A 33 -3.41 -7.76 -0.52
N ILE A 34 -2.81 -8.36 -1.55
CA ILE A 34 -2.33 -7.63 -2.72
C ILE A 34 -3.49 -7.35 -3.67
N LEU A 35 -3.70 -6.07 -3.91
CA LEU A 35 -4.71 -5.56 -4.83
C LEU A 35 -4.13 -5.25 -6.21
N ASP A 36 -2.88 -4.79 -6.26
CA ASP A 36 -2.21 -4.38 -7.50
C ASP A 36 -0.68 -4.42 -7.35
N LEU A 37 0.01 -4.47 -8.48
CA LEU A 37 1.47 -4.40 -8.59
C LEU A 37 1.86 -3.14 -9.37
N VAL A 38 2.87 -2.42 -8.89
CA VAL A 38 3.45 -1.27 -9.59
C VAL A 38 4.93 -1.56 -9.91
N PRO A 39 5.23 -2.39 -10.94
CA PRO A 39 6.59 -2.81 -11.25
C PRO A 39 7.58 -1.65 -11.50
N PRO A 40 7.21 -0.57 -12.23
CA PRO A 40 8.14 0.56 -12.43
C PRO A 40 8.56 1.26 -11.14
N ALA A 41 7.82 1.07 -10.04
CA ALA A 41 8.10 1.66 -8.74
C ALA A 41 8.48 0.63 -7.67
N GLU A 42 8.63 -0.65 -8.06
CA GLU A 42 8.94 -1.79 -7.19
C GLU A 42 8.03 -1.89 -5.95
N LYS A 43 6.71 -1.78 -6.14
CA LYS A 43 5.73 -1.66 -5.05
C LYS A 43 4.50 -2.54 -5.21
N TYR A 44 3.97 -3.01 -4.07
CA TYR A 44 2.63 -3.56 -3.94
C TYR A 44 1.63 -2.44 -3.59
N VAL A 45 0.40 -2.55 -4.09
CA VAL A 45 -0.77 -1.92 -3.48
C VAL A 45 -1.49 -3.00 -2.69
N VAL A 46 -1.64 -2.78 -1.38
CA VAL A 46 -2.22 -3.78 -0.48
C VAL A 46 -3.39 -3.22 0.32
N ARG A 47 -4.33 -4.09 0.70
CA ARG A 47 -5.34 -3.83 1.73
C ARG A 47 -4.93 -4.51 3.03
N LEU A 48 -5.02 -3.80 4.14
CA LEU A 48 -4.79 -4.37 5.47
C LEU A 48 -6.07 -5.07 5.96
N ASN A 49 -6.19 -6.38 5.78
CA ASN A 49 -7.44 -7.11 6.05
C ASN A 49 -7.74 -7.30 7.53
N LYS A 50 -6.72 -7.63 8.34
CA LYS A 50 -6.86 -7.80 9.79
C LYS A 50 -5.56 -7.54 10.54
N LEU A 51 -5.66 -7.14 11.80
CA LEU A 51 -4.54 -7.11 12.73
C LEU A 51 -4.31 -8.53 13.27
N ILE A 52 -3.15 -9.12 12.99
CA ILE A 52 -2.76 -10.48 13.40
C ILE A 52 -2.15 -10.46 14.80
N ALA A 53 -1.23 -9.53 15.04
CA ALA A 53 -0.47 -9.44 16.28
C ALA A 53 -0.05 -8.01 16.59
N GLY A 54 0.21 -7.74 17.86
CA GLY A 54 0.63 -6.43 18.32
C GLY A 54 1.48 -6.52 19.58
N ARG A 55 2.53 -5.70 19.67
CA ARG A 55 3.36 -5.56 20.86
C ARG A 55 3.85 -4.13 21.04
N GLN A 56 4.03 -3.71 22.28
CA GLN A 56 4.66 -2.45 22.63
C GLN A 56 5.97 -2.74 23.37
N GLU A 57 7.03 -2.08 22.96
CA GLU A 57 8.38 -2.22 23.51
C GLU A 57 8.81 -0.87 24.08
N ASP A 58 9.60 -0.87 25.15
CA ASP A 58 10.28 0.34 25.60
C ASP A 58 11.43 0.72 24.64
N GLU A 59 12.06 1.87 24.89
CA GLU A 59 13.20 2.35 24.09
C GLU A 59 14.40 1.39 24.06
N ASN A 60 14.47 0.44 25.01
CA ASN A 60 15.50 -0.59 25.11
C ASN A 60 15.07 -1.91 24.45
N GLY A 61 13.91 -1.94 23.80
CA GLY A 61 13.35 -3.13 23.15
C GLY A 61 12.71 -4.13 24.12
N ARG A 62 12.48 -3.76 25.39
CA ARG A 62 11.83 -4.64 26.36
C ARG A 62 10.33 -4.59 26.18
N LEU A 63 9.71 -5.76 26.11
CA LEU A 63 8.26 -5.89 25.95
C LEU A 63 7.53 -5.29 27.15
N ARG A 64 6.59 -4.36 26.89
CA ARG A 64 5.64 -3.87 27.88
C ARG A 64 4.57 -4.93 28.16
N PRO A 65 4.05 -5.03 29.40
CA PRO A 65 2.83 -5.78 29.67
C PRO A 65 1.65 -5.24 28.85
N THR A 66 0.79 -6.12 28.35
CA THR A 66 -0.37 -5.76 27.50
C THR A 66 -1.35 -4.80 28.18
N GLU A 67 -1.50 -4.91 29.50
CA GLU A 67 -2.31 -4.00 30.34
C GLU A 67 -1.78 -2.57 30.39
N THR A 68 -0.49 -2.36 30.10
CA THR A 68 0.18 -1.05 30.07
C THR A 68 0.26 -0.44 28.67
N PHE A 69 -0.28 -1.12 27.66
CA PHE A 69 -0.27 -0.61 26.31
C PHE A 69 -1.02 0.72 26.21
N THR A 70 -0.51 1.63 25.38
CA THR A 70 -1.12 2.93 25.15
C THR A 70 -2.40 2.78 24.32
N LYS A 71 -3.54 2.68 25.01
CA LYS A 71 -4.85 2.37 24.40
C LYS A 71 -5.22 3.30 23.25
N GLU A 72 -4.88 4.58 23.34
CA GLU A 72 -5.13 5.58 22.32
C GLU A 72 -4.45 5.26 20.99
N TYR A 73 -3.17 4.88 21.00
CA TYR A 73 -2.42 4.54 19.79
C TYR A 73 -2.84 3.19 19.23
N TRP A 74 -3.12 2.20 20.09
CA TRP A 74 -3.65 0.91 19.64
C TRP A 74 -5.04 1.03 19.01
N ALA A 75 -5.88 1.95 19.48
CA ALA A 75 -7.15 2.25 18.83
C ALA A 75 -6.94 2.85 17.42
N LEU A 76 -5.91 3.67 17.21
CA LEU A 76 -5.55 4.19 15.89
C LEU A 76 -5.02 3.08 14.96
N VAL A 77 -4.17 2.19 15.47
CA VAL A 77 -3.70 1.00 14.73
C VAL A 77 -4.89 0.16 14.26
N GLY A 78 -5.89 -0.06 15.12
CA GLY A 78 -7.11 -0.77 14.74
C GLY A 78 -7.89 -0.10 13.59
N LYS A 79 -7.85 1.23 13.48
CA LYS A 79 -8.50 1.99 12.38
C LYS A 79 -7.79 1.84 11.03
N LEU A 80 -6.59 1.26 11.01
CA LEU A 80 -5.87 0.95 9.76
C LEU A 80 -6.45 -0.29 9.07
N ILE A 81 -7.21 -1.13 9.77
CA ILE A 81 -7.90 -2.28 9.18
C ILE A 81 -8.84 -1.79 8.07
N GLY A 82 -8.79 -2.46 6.92
CA GLY A 82 -9.52 -2.15 5.70
C GLY A 82 -8.86 -1.06 4.84
N ARG A 83 -7.82 -0.36 5.31
CA ARG A 83 -7.15 0.68 4.54
C ARG A 83 -6.29 0.09 3.43
N LYS A 84 -6.22 0.81 2.30
CA LYS A 84 -5.30 0.52 1.20
C LYS A 84 -4.01 1.33 1.40
N ILE A 85 -2.86 0.70 1.17
CA ILE A 85 -1.54 1.34 1.21
C ILE A 85 -0.66 0.88 0.07
N THR A 86 0.37 1.66 -0.22
CA THR A 86 1.45 1.25 -1.14
C THR A 86 2.70 0.95 -0.34
N VAL A 87 3.28 -0.24 -0.51
CA VAL A 87 4.46 -0.71 0.20
C VAL A 87 5.50 -1.23 -0.80
N ALA A 88 6.79 -1.12 -0.49
CA ALA A 88 7.85 -1.65 -1.33
C ALA A 88 7.80 -3.19 -1.35
N TYR A 89 8.30 -3.82 -2.43
CA TYR A 89 8.33 -5.28 -2.51
C TYR A 89 9.08 -5.94 -1.34
N GLU A 90 10.10 -5.28 -0.82
CA GLU A 90 10.92 -5.78 0.31
C GLU A 90 10.17 -5.96 1.63
N ILE A 91 8.94 -5.42 1.79
CA ILE A 91 8.18 -5.53 3.05
C ILE A 91 7.85 -6.98 3.42
N ASP A 92 7.92 -7.89 2.46
CA ASP A 92 7.66 -9.30 2.67
C ASP A 92 8.86 -10.09 3.23
N ASP A 93 10.02 -9.43 3.43
CA ASP A 93 11.23 -10.02 4.02
C ASP A 93 11.14 -10.23 5.55
N GLY A 94 9.99 -9.87 6.14
CA GLY A 94 9.71 -10.02 7.56
C GLY A 94 10.27 -8.92 8.45
N ARG A 95 10.88 -7.86 7.89
CA ARG A 95 11.32 -6.69 8.65
C ARG A 95 10.16 -5.72 8.86
N ALA A 96 10.17 -5.08 10.02
CA ALA A 96 9.18 -4.05 10.32
C ALA A 96 9.47 -2.77 9.54
N LEU A 97 8.50 -2.32 8.75
CA LEU A 97 8.54 -1.02 8.13
C LEU A 97 8.36 0.06 9.20
N HIS A 98 9.34 0.96 9.31
CA HIS A 98 9.28 2.06 10.26
C HIS A 98 8.43 3.19 9.70
N MET A 99 7.35 3.47 10.39
CA MET A 99 6.32 4.40 9.99
C MET A 99 6.41 5.67 10.85
N ARG A 100 6.05 6.81 10.25
CA ARG A 100 5.91 8.06 11.01
C ARG A 100 4.64 7.99 11.85
N LEU A 101 4.63 8.58 13.05
CA LEU A 101 3.49 8.48 13.97
C LEU A 101 2.18 8.99 13.34
N GLU A 102 2.26 10.02 12.51
CA GLU A 102 1.15 10.63 11.78
C GLU A 102 0.46 9.67 10.81
N THR A 103 1.12 8.57 10.43
CA THR A 103 0.49 7.53 9.60
C THR A 103 -0.59 6.76 10.36
N LEU A 104 -0.60 6.79 11.69
CA LEU A 104 -1.64 6.15 12.51
C LEU A 104 -3.01 6.80 12.35
N THR A 105 -3.09 8.09 12.01
CA THR A 105 -4.38 8.75 11.77
C THR A 105 -5.02 8.31 10.45
N GLY A 106 -4.24 7.65 9.59
CA GLY A 106 -4.65 7.29 8.23
C GLY A 106 -4.75 8.49 7.28
N GLU A 107 -4.57 9.73 7.77
CA GLU A 107 -4.65 10.97 6.99
C GLU A 107 -3.35 11.31 6.24
N HIS A 108 -2.26 10.61 6.55
CA HIS A 108 -0.97 10.84 5.93
C HIS A 108 -0.93 10.35 4.47
N ASN A 109 -0.22 11.08 3.60
CA ASN A 109 -0.07 10.83 2.15
C ASN A 109 0.45 9.42 1.77
N TYR A 110 0.91 8.62 2.74
CA TYR A 110 1.28 7.23 2.53
C TYR A 110 0.07 6.35 2.12
N PHE A 111 -1.14 6.74 2.54
CA PHE A 111 -2.41 6.04 2.26
C PHE A 111 -3.18 6.62 1.07
N TYR A 112 -2.90 7.87 0.66
CA TYR A 112 -3.74 8.61 -0.31
C TYR A 112 -3.25 8.62 -1.75
N ARG A 113 -2.02 8.15 -2.03
CA ARG A 113 -1.47 8.27 -3.39
C ARG A 113 -2.28 7.54 -4.46
N TYR A 114 -3.11 6.57 -4.08
CA TYR A 114 -3.94 5.82 -5.04
C TYR A 114 -5.40 6.27 -5.12
N SER A 115 -5.97 7.05 -4.19
CA SER A 115 -7.35 7.53 -4.40
C SER A 115 -7.43 8.46 -5.61
N MET A 116 -6.44 9.35 -5.78
CA MET A 116 -6.33 10.20 -6.98
C MET A 116 -5.86 9.44 -8.23
N ALA A 117 -5.03 8.40 -8.08
CA ALA A 117 -4.56 7.61 -9.21
C ALA A 117 -5.65 6.66 -9.76
N GLU A 118 -6.46 6.03 -8.90
CA GLU A 118 -7.64 5.25 -9.29
C GLU A 118 -8.66 6.15 -9.99
N ASP A 119 -8.93 7.35 -9.47
CA ASP A 119 -9.83 8.32 -10.12
C ASP A 119 -9.30 8.80 -11.47
N THR A 120 -7.99 9.03 -11.57
CA THR A 120 -7.35 9.47 -12.82
C THR A 120 -7.33 8.35 -13.85
N ALA A 121 -6.97 7.12 -13.47
CA ALA A 121 -6.95 5.95 -14.34
C ALA A 121 -8.36 5.58 -14.81
N LYS A 122 -9.37 5.67 -13.94
CA LYS A 122 -10.78 5.49 -14.28
C LYS A 122 -11.26 6.52 -15.29
N LYS A 123 -10.99 7.82 -15.06
CA LYS A 123 -11.33 8.89 -16.01
C LYS A 123 -10.64 8.73 -17.37
N ILE A 124 -9.37 8.30 -17.37
CA ILE A 124 -8.64 8.03 -18.61
C ILE A 124 -9.30 6.86 -19.35
N ARG A 125 -9.59 5.75 -18.68
CA ARG A 125 -10.24 4.57 -19.28
C ARG A 125 -11.63 4.88 -19.84
N GLU A 126 -12.47 5.59 -19.10
CA GLU A 126 -13.80 6.03 -19.56
C GLU A 126 -13.69 6.94 -20.79
N LYS A 127 -12.67 7.81 -20.85
CA LYS A 127 -12.39 8.66 -22.01
C LYS A 127 -11.99 7.85 -23.25
N TRP A 128 -11.20 6.78 -23.09
CA TRP A 128 -10.78 5.90 -24.20
C TRP A 128 -11.91 5.00 -24.71
N GLU A 129 -12.83 4.57 -23.85
CA GLU A 129 -14.02 3.78 -24.24
C GLU A 129 -15.08 4.62 -24.99
N GLN A 130 -15.05 5.96 -24.85
CA GLN A 130 -15.93 6.90 -25.58
C GLN A 130 -15.38 7.34 -26.94
N ILE A 131 -14.15 6.95 -27.32
CA ILE A 131 -13.63 7.23 -28.66
C ILE A 131 -14.25 6.22 -29.63
N PRO A 132 -15.09 6.64 -30.60
CA PRO A 132 -15.63 5.73 -31.58
C PRO A 132 -14.48 5.09 -32.38
N LYS A 133 -14.44 3.76 -32.44
CA LYS A 133 -13.51 2.98 -33.27
C LYS A 133 -13.80 3.28 -34.74
N GLY A 134 -13.12 4.26 -35.31
CA GLY A 134 -13.33 4.65 -36.69
C GLY A 134 -12.35 5.70 -37.16
N ASN A 135 -11.10 5.30 -37.36
CA ASN A 135 -10.28 5.78 -38.47
C ASN A 135 -9.03 4.89 -38.61
N GLU A 136 -9.21 3.71 -39.20
CA GLU A 136 -8.11 3.03 -39.88
C GLU A 136 -7.74 3.87 -41.11
N LEU A 137 -6.65 4.62 -41.02
CA LEU A 137 -6.00 5.20 -42.18
C LEU A 137 -5.25 4.06 -42.89
N SER A 138 -5.90 3.44 -43.86
CA SER A 138 -5.23 2.57 -44.83
C SER A 138 -4.23 3.39 -45.63
N PRO A 139 -2.98 2.91 -45.83
CA PRO A 139 -2.03 3.57 -46.72
C PRO A 139 -2.50 3.41 -48.16
N GLN A 140 -2.81 4.52 -48.83
CA GLN A 140 -3.02 4.53 -50.28
C GLN A 140 -1.65 4.35 -50.95
N SER A 141 -1.51 3.23 -51.66
CA SER A 141 -0.44 2.96 -52.60
C SER A 141 -0.41 4.01 -53.70
N GLU A 142 0.74 4.66 -53.88
CA GLU A 142 1.08 5.44 -55.06
C GLU A 142 1.15 4.49 -56.27
N GLU A 143 0.19 4.63 -57.20
CA GLU A 143 0.38 4.20 -58.58
C GLU A 143 0.78 5.44 -59.40
N GLU A 144 2.09 5.56 -59.63
CA GLU A 144 2.64 6.26 -60.79
C GLU A 144 2.25 5.48 -62.05
N GLU A 145 1.53 6.11 -62.98
CA GLU A 145 1.65 5.72 -64.39
C GLU A 145 1.56 6.94 -65.32
N LYS A 146 2.72 7.20 -65.92
CA LYS A 146 3.07 7.84 -67.21
C LYS A 146 2.05 8.68 -67.99
#